data_AF-A0A090J041-F1
#
_entry.id   AF-A0A090J041-F1
#
_cell.length_a   1.000
_cell.length_b   1.000
_cell.length_c   1.000
_cell.angle_alpha   90.00
_cell.angle_beta   90.00
_cell.angle_gamma   90.00
#
_symmetry.space_group_name_H-M   'P 1'
#
loop_
_entity.id
_entity.type
_entity.pdbx_description
1 polymer ?
#
loop_
_entity_poly.entity_id
_entity_poly.type
_entity_poly.pdbx_seq_one_letter_code
_entity_poly.pdbx_strand_id
1 'polypeptide(L)'
;MKQQKIHSYLKQFFSTTNCQIESLDHTHLTVQLTVDMDKLLMNRPFYWHYIEKTGGTPNPQKLTFITDFHRAKDLKGELIHFGSPRLHQIFHVSKQMGSYIRLFENRPGTEKNHTALVPWFCLNLKISYLCDRRKDMLRSIGMNLINGTLLEGFHDELVEKEISLATKIPDFAFTFTPMFKPESGIRRIRQYIEKDIMKDDHSWATSARKRWQADESLLDSFYVDIEEKPERYYIEKEALKNQYEPKIEISIINGGLFYLTKSCLLA
;
A
#
# COMPACT_ATOMS: atom_id res chain seq x y z
N MET A 1 10.79 -12.82 0.09
CA MET A 1 9.50 -13.54 0.20
C MET A 1 9.73 -15.00 -0.23
N LYS A 2 9.19 -16.00 0.48
CA LYS A 2 9.34 -17.43 0.09
C LYS A 2 8.54 -17.72 -1.19
N GLN A 3 9.03 -18.64 -2.01
CA GLN A 3 8.43 -18.95 -3.32
C GLN A 3 6.96 -19.43 -3.23
N GLN A 4 6.63 -20.21 -2.21
CA GLN A 4 5.25 -20.62 -1.93
C GLN A 4 4.31 -19.42 -1.67
N LYS A 5 4.81 -18.36 -1.01
CA LYS A 5 4.02 -17.14 -0.78
C LYS A 5 3.77 -16.38 -2.08
N ILE A 6 4.72 -16.40 -3.03
CA ILE A 6 4.54 -15.82 -4.36
C ILE A 6 3.41 -16.55 -5.09
N HIS A 7 3.44 -17.88 -5.09
CA HIS A 7 2.42 -18.69 -5.76
C HIS A 7 1.02 -18.42 -5.18
N SER A 8 0.86 -18.46 -3.85
CA SER A 8 -0.42 -18.15 -3.20
C SER A 8 -0.88 -16.72 -3.48
N TYR A 9 0.04 -15.75 -3.49
CA TYR A 9 -0.30 -14.36 -3.80
C TYR A 9 -0.80 -14.20 -5.24
N LEU A 10 -0.15 -14.81 -6.24
CA LEU A 10 -0.59 -14.75 -7.63
C LEU A 10 -1.98 -15.36 -7.80
N LYS A 11 -2.22 -16.53 -7.20
CA LYS A 11 -3.55 -17.17 -7.20
C LYS A 11 -4.61 -16.22 -6.64
N GLN A 12 -4.35 -15.63 -5.48
CA GLN A 12 -5.27 -14.69 -4.84
C GLN A 12 -5.53 -13.47 -5.75
N PHE A 13 -4.47 -12.82 -6.25
CA PHE A 13 -4.58 -11.66 -7.12
C PHE A 13 -5.45 -11.91 -8.35
N PHE A 14 -5.20 -13.00 -9.08
CA PHE A 14 -5.98 -13.32 -10.29
C PHE A 14 -7.42 -13.75 -9.98
N SER A 15 -7.65 -14.43 -8.85
CA SER A 15 -9.01 -14.76 -8.41
C SER A 15 -9.82 -13.52 -8.03
N THR A 16 -9.22 -12.54 -7.34
CA THR A 16 -9.90 -11.29 -6.92
C THR A 16 -10.16 -10.36 -8.10
N THR A 17 -9.36 -10.42 -9.16
CA THR A 17 -9.53 -9.62 -10.38
C THR A 17 -10.44 -10.30 -11.41
N ASN A 18 -11.12 -11.38 -11.03
CA ASN A 18 -12.01 -12.17 -11.89
C ASN A 18 -11.33 -12.69 -13.17
N CYS A 19 -10.02 -12.92 -13.13
CA CYS A 19 -9.33 -13.60 -14.22
C CYS A 19 -9.61 -15.10 -14.14
N GLN A 20 -9.78 -15.74 -15.29
CA GLN A 20 -10.06 -17.18 -15.33
C GLN A 20 -8.76 -17.96 -15.15
N ILE A 21 -8.69 -18.76 -14.08
CA ILE A 21 -7.58 -19.67 -13.83
C ILE A 21 -7.84 -20.95 -14.63
N GLU A 22 -7.03 -21.20 -15.66
CA GLU A 22 -7.19 -22.36 -16.53
C GLU A 22 -6.41 -23.59 -16.03
N SER A 23 -5.24 -23.35 -15.44
CA SER A 23 -4.44 -24.40 -14.79
C SER A 23 -3.82 -23.84 -13.53
N LEU A 24 -3.93 -24.60 -12.44
CA LEU A 24 -3.34 -24.31 -11.15
C LEU A 24 -2.61 -25.56 -10.66
N ASP A 25 -1.30 -25.56 -10.86
CA ASP A 25 -0.41 -26.57 -10.30
C ASP A 25 0.46 -25.96 -9.20
N HIS A 26 1.06 -26.79 -8.34
CA HIS A 26 1.99 -26.32 -7.31
C HIS A 26 3.24 -25.62 -7.88
N THR A 27 3.49 -25.78 -9.18
CA THR A 27 4.70 -25.32 -9.86
C THR A 27 4.45 -24.16 -10.82
N HIS A 28 3.24 -24.06 -11.37
CA HIS A 28 2.87 -23.01 -12.33
C HIS A 28 1.39 -22.66 -12.27
N LEU A 29 1.06 -21.45 -12.71
CA LEU A 29 -0.28 -20.91 -12.75
C LEU A 29 -0.55 -20.36 -14.15
N THR A 30 -1.56 -20.86 -14.83
CA THR A 30 -1.99 -20.36 -16.13
C THR A 30 -3.31 -19.63 -16.01
N VAL A 31 -3.35 -18.38 -16.47
CA VAL A 31 -4.49 -17.48 -16.32
C VAL A 31 -4.84 -16.83 -17.65
N GLN A 32 -6.11 -16.84 -17.98
CA GLN A 32 -6.69 -16.02 -19.02
C GLN A 32 -7.05 -14.65 -18.43
N LEU A 33 -6.43 -13.59 -18.95
CA LEU A 33 -6.66 -12.24 -18.44
C LEU A 33 -8.04 -11.72 -18.84
N THR A 34 -8.58 -10.81 -18.03
CA THR A 34 -9.69 -9.95 -18.43
C THR A 34 -9.19 -8.80 -19.30
N VAL A 35 -10.10 -8.07 -19.97
CA VAL A 35 -9.76 -6.87 -20.75
C VAL A 35 -9.00 -5.85 -19.91
N ASP A 36 -9.49 -5.57 -18.70
CA ASP A 36 -8.88 -4.57 -17.81
C ASP A 36 -7.50 -5.03 -17.32
N MET A 37 -7.38 -6.30 -16.93
CA MET A 37 -6.11 -6.82 -16.46
C MET A 37 -5.06 -6.91 -17.54
N ASP A 38 -5.48 -7.21 -18.77
CA ASP A 38 -4.58 -7.19 -19.91
C ASP A 38 -4.10 -5.78 -20.23
N LYS A 39 -4.95 -4.75 -20.18
CA LYS A 39 -4.51 -3.35 -20.33
C LYS A 39 -3.51 -2.91 -19.26
N LEU A 40 -3.67 -3.39 -18.02
CA LEU A 40 -2.80 -3.03 -16.89
C LEU A 40 -1.47 -3.79 -16.88
N LEU A 41 -1.49 -5.06 -17.28
CA LEU A 41 -0.31 -5.93 -17.22
C LEU A 41 0.43 -6.00 -18.57
N MET A 42 -0.29 -5.92 -19.68
CA MET A 42 0.31 -6.07 -21.01
C MET A 42 0.61 -4.71 -21.62
N ASN A 43 1.84 -4.54 -22.09
CA ASN A 43 2.27 -3.32 -22.79
C ASN A 43 1.83 -3.33 -24.26
N ARG A 44 0.51 -3.37 -24.51
CA ARG A 44 -0.07 -3.38 -25.88
C ARG A 44 -1.13 -2.29 -26.12
N PRO A 45 -0.81 -1.00 -25.88
CA PRO A 45 -1.77 0.10 -26.02
C PRO A 45 -2.33 0.24 -27.44
N PHE A 46 -1.51 0.01 -28.48
CA PHE A 46 -1.95 0.12 -29.87
C PHE A 46 -3.00 -0.93 -30.26
N TYR A 47 -2.89 -2.14 -29.73
CA TYR A 47 -3.88 -3.20 -29.95
C TYR A 47 -5.24 -2.79 -29.38
N TRP A 48 -5.26 -2.31 -28.13
CA TRP A 48 -6.50 -1.88 -27.48
C TRP A 48 -7.12 -0.67 -28.18
N HIS A 49 -6.29 0.32 -28.54
CA HIS A 49 -6.75 1.49 -29.30
C HIS A 49 -7.39 1.13 -30.63
N TYR A 50 -6.81 0.17 -31.35
CA TYR A 50 -7.38 -0.32 -32.61
C TYR A 50 -8.73 -1.02 -32.37
N ILE A 51 -8.78 -1.99 -31.45
CA ILE A 51 -9.99 -2.77 -31.15
C ILE A 51 -11.15 -1.87 -30.71
N GLU A 52 -10.88 -0.87 -29.87
CA GLU A 52 -11.90 0.10 -29.41
C GLU A 52 -12.41 1.00 -30.53
N LYS A 53 -11.54 1.40 -31.46
CA LYS A 53 -11.92 2.22 -32.61
C LYS A 53 -12.71 1.45 -33.66
N THR A 54 -12.35 0.20 -33.90
CA THR A 54 -12.97 -0.62 -34.95
C THR A 54 -14.18 -1.42 -34.45
N GLY A 55 -14.47 -1.39 -33.14
CA GLY A 55 -15.49 -2.25 -32.54
C GLY A 55 -15.16 -3.75 -32.64
N GLY A 56 -13.86 -4.07 -32.68
CA GLY A 56 -13.39 -5.46 -32.80
C GLY A 56 -13.68 -6.28 -31.53
N THR A 57 -13.67 -7.60 -31.64
CA THR A 57 -13.83 -8.49 -30.48
C THR A 57 -12.56 -8.51 -29.63
N PRO A 58 -12.62 -8.18 -28.33
CA PRO A 58 -11.47 -8.26 -27.45
C PRO A 58 -10.90 -9.68 -27.34
N ASN A 59 -9.58 -9.80 -27.55
CA ASN A 59 -8.81 -11.02 -27.26
C ASN A 59 -7.70 -10.74 -26.21
N PRO A 60 -8.00 -10.80 -24.90
CA PRO A 60 -7.01 -10.72 -23.82
C PRO A 60 -5.97 -11.86 -23.88
N GLN A 61 -4.75 -11.59 -23.43
CA GLN A 61 -3.70 -12.61 -23.44
C GLN A 61 -3.87 -13.64 -22.33
N LYS A 62 -3.36 -14.84 -22.61
CA LYS A 62 -3.16 -15.94 -21.66
C LYS A 62 -1.71 -15.92 -21.18
N LEU A 63 -1.51 -15.95 -19.87
CA LEU A 63 -0.20 -15.95 -19.24
C LEU A 63 0.02 -17.21 -18.41
N THR A 64 1.21 -17.77 -18.48
CA THR A 64 1.66 -18.89 -17.63
C THR A 64 2.80 -18.40 -16.75
N PHE A 65 2.59 -18.41 -15.45
CA PHE A 65 3.57 -18.03 -14.43
C PHE A 65 4.19 -19.27 -13.82
N ILE A 66 5.51 -19.40 -13.91
CA ILE A 66 6.26 -20.53 -13.36
C ILE A 66 6.85 -20.09 -12.02
N THR A 67 6.46 -20.75 -10.95
CA THR A 67 6.96 -20.48 -9.60
C THR A 67 7.95 -21.53 -9.11
N ASP A 68 8.19 -22.62 -9.84
CA ASP A 68 9.26 -23.58 -9.51
C ASP A 68 10.38 -23.53 -10.54
N PHE A 69 11.58 -23.16 -10.09
CA PHE A 69 12.77 -23.05 -10.93
C PHE A 69 13.26 -24.39 -11.47
N HIS A 70 13.04 -25.49 -10.75
CA HIS A 70 13.54 -26.81 -11.15
C HIS A 70 12.80 -27.37 -12.36
N ARG A 71 11.55 -26.94 -12.59
CA ARG A 71 10.71 -27.39 -13.72
C ARG A 71 10.49 -26.33 -14.80
N ALA A 72 11.23 -25.22 -14.73
CA ALA A 72 11.10 -24.12 -15.68
C ALA A 72 11.48 -24.51 -17.13
N LYS A 73 12.26 -25.59 -17.33
CA LYS A 73 12.70 -26.03 -18.67
C LYS A 73 11.61 -26.74 -19.48
N ASP A 74 10.60 -27.32 -18.82
CA ASP A 74 9.58 -28.13 -19.47
C ASP A 74 8.29 -27.34 -19.78
N LEU A 75 8.21 -26.09 -19.31
CA LEU A 75 7.02 -25.25 -19.38
C LEU A 75 7.30 -23.97 -20.15
N LYS A 76 6.41 -23.62 -21.09
CA LYS A 76 6.42 -22.31 -21.75
C LYS A 76 5.71 -21.30 -20.84
N GLY A 77 6.46 -20.40 -20.22
CA GLY A 77 5.90 -19.38 -19.33
C GLY A 77 6.94 -18.40 -18.79
N GLU A 78 6.46 -17.38 -18.08
CA GLU A 78 7.28 -16.40 -17.38
C GLU A 78 7.71 -16.95 -16.02
N LEU A 79 9.01 -17.01 -15.76
CA LEU A 79 9.55 -17.38 -14.46
C LEU A 79 9.36 -16.24 -13.46
N ILE A 80 8.59 -16.48 -12.39
CA ILE A 80 8.27 -15.49 -11.39
C ILE A 80 9.04 -15.73 -10.10
N HIS A 81 9.81 -14.73 -9.71
CA HIS A 81 10.51 -14.67 -8.44
C HIS A 81 10.38 -13.28 -7.83
N PHE A 82 10.85 -13.10 -6.60
CA PHE A 82 10.61 -11.86 -5.85
C PHE A 82 11.12 -10.59 -6.57
N GLY A 83 12.22 -10.69 -7.32
CA GLY A 83 12.80 -9.58 -8.09
C GLY A 83 12.33 -9.50 -9.54
N SER A 84 11.38 -10.34 -9.96
CA SER A 84 10.90 -10.34 -11.35
C SER A 84 10.11 -9.04 -11.64
N PRO A 85 10.35 -8.37 -12.78
CA PRO A 85 9.63 -7.15 -13.14
C PRO A 85 8.11 -7.34 -13.16
N ARG A 86 7.65 -8.50 -13.64
CA ARG A 86 6.24 -8.86 -13.69
C ARG A 86 5.59 -8.89 -12.31
N LEU A 87 6.25 -9.49 -11.31
CA LEU A 87 5.70 -9.52 -9.95
C LEU A 87 5.61 -8.12 -9.35
N HIS A 88 6.62 -7.28 -9.59
CA HIS A 88 6.59 -5.88 -9.15
C HIS A 88 5.47 -5.08 -9.83
N GLN A 89 5.21 -5.32 -11.12
CA GLN A 89 4.07 -4.74 -11.83
C GLN A 89 2.74 -5.18 -11.20
N ILE A 90 2.58 -6.47 -10.88
CA ILE A 90 1.38 -6.98 -10.20
C ILE A 90 1.21 -6.33 -8.82
N PHE A 91 2.29 -6.18 -8.04
CA PHE A 91 2.24 -5.46 -6.76
C PHE A 91 1.82 -4.01 -6.94
N HIS A 92 2.30 -3.34 -7.98
CA HIS A 92 1.92 -1.97 -8.27
C HIS A 92 0.43 -1.86 -8.61
N VAL A 93 -0.08 -2.71 -9.51
CA VAL A 93 -1.50 -2.76 -9.88
C VAL A 93 -2.37 -3.07 -8.67
N SER A 94 -1.97 -4.05 -7.85
CA SER A 94 -2.68 -4.39 -6.60
C SER A 94 -2.79 -3.20 -5.64
N LYS A 95 -1.71 -2.41 -5.48
CA LYS A 95 -1.74 -1.19 -4.66
C LYS A 95 -2.63 -0.10 -5.26
N GLN A 96 -2.62 0.07 -6.57
CA GLN A 96 -3.48 1.05 -7.23
C GLN A 96 -4.96 0.71 -7.09
N MET A 97 -5.32 -0.55 -7.38
CA MET A 97 -6.70 -1.03 -7.26
C MET A 97 -7.21 -1.03 -5.82
N GLY A 98 -6.34 -1.35 -4.86
CA GLY A 98 -6.65 -1.36 -3.43
C GLY A 98 -6.37 -0.05 -2.69
N SER A 99 -6.18 1.06 -3.41
CA SER A 99 -5.79 2.34 -2.80
C SER A 99 -6.89 2.98 -1.96
N TYR A 100 -8.16 2.78 -2.36
CA TYR A 100 -9.32 3.34 -1.67
C TYR A 100 -10.52 2.41 -1.75
N ILE A 101 -11.24 2.25 -0.63
CA ILE A 101 -12.47 1.45 -0.58
C ILE A 101 -13.61 2.19 0.14
N ARG A 102 -14.85 1.83 -0.17
CA ARG A 102 -16.02 2.20 0.60
C ARG A 102 -16.78 0.96 1.02
N LEU A 103 -16.98 0.78 2.31
CA LEU A 103 -17.64 -0.39 2.89
C LEU A 103 -18.70 0.01 3.91
N PHE A 104 -19.70 -0.85 4.07
CA PHE A 104 -20.80 -0.70 5.01
C PHE A 104 -20.83 -1.92 5.92
N GLU A 105 -21.06 -1.73 7.21
CA GLU A 105 -21.34 -2.85 8.11
C GLU A 105 -22.56 -3.61 7.60
N ASN A 106 -22.41 -4.91 7.36
CA ASN A 106 -23.46 -5.79 6.84
C ASN A 106 -24.45 -6.18 7.94
N ARG A 107 -25.11 -5.17 8.49
CA ARG A 107 -26.17 -5.33 9.49
C ARG A 107 -27.47 -4.77 8.93
N PRO A 108 -28.35 -5.61 8.37
CA PRO A 108 -29.64 -5.16 7.88
C PRO A 108 -30.48 -4.62 9.05
N GLY A 109 -31.30 -3.62 8.76
CA GLY A 109 -32.34 -3.16 9.67
C GLY A 109 -33.62 -3.98 9.54
N THR A 110 -34.68 -3.46 10.14
CA THR A 110 -36.05 -3.93 9.93
C THR A 110 -36.94 -2.74 9.55
N GLU A 111 -38.11 -2.98 8.97
CA GLU A 111 -39.06 -1.90 8.60
C GLU A 111 -39.40 -0.97 9.77
N LYS A 112 -39.40 -1.48 11.01
CA LYS A 112 -39.67 -0.67 12.21
C LYS A 112 -38.43 -0.01 12.78
N ASN A 113 -37.27 -0.67 12.66
CA ASN A 113 -36.00 -0.19 13.20
C ASN A 113 -34.94 -0.17 12.11
N HIS A 114 -34.77 0.99 11.49
CA HIS A 114 -33.72 1.20 10.50
C HIS A 114 -32.34 1.27 11.18
N THR A 115 -31.34 0.68 10.54
CA THR A 115 -29.97 0.66 11.05
C THR A 115 -29.21 1.91 10.62
N ALA A 116 -28.72 2.68 11.59
CA ALA A 116 -28.00 3.91 11.34
C ALA A 116 -26.48 3.67 11.26
N LEU A 117 -25.87 4.02 10.12
CA LEU A 117 -24.45 3.84 9.87
C LEU A 117 -23.70 5.18 9.90
N VAL A 118 -22.68 5.25 10.75
CA VAL A 118 -21.82 6.42 10.96
C VAL A 118 -20.59 6.34 10.06
N PRO A 119 -20.25 7.41 9.34
CA PRO A 119 -19.07 7.45 8.48
C PRO A 119 -17.76 7.57 9.28
N TRP A 120 -16.86 6.64 9.01
CA TRP A 120 -15.48 6.61 9.49
C TRP A 120 -14.52 6.64 8.32
N PHE A 121 -13.58 7.57 8.35
CA PHE A 121 -12.49 7.65 7.38
C PHE A 121 -11.23 7.01 7.95
N CYS A 122 -10.74 5.96 7.32
CA CYS A 122 -9.55 5.24 7.75
C CYS A 122 -8.39 5.48 6.80
N LEU A 123 -7.19 5.62 7.35
CA LEU A 123 -5.92 5.61 6.64
C LEU A 123 -4.99 4.56 7.24
N ASN A 124 -4.42 3.73 6.37
CA ASN A 124 -3.30 2.87 6.72
C ASN A 124 -2.02 3.50 6.19
N LEU A 125 -1.05 3.68 7.07
CA LEU A 125 0.14 4.49 6.84
C LEU A 125 1.39 3.69 7.20
N LYS A 126 2.49 3.99 6.50
CA LYS A 126 3.83 3.57 6.87
C LYS A 126 4.65 4.79 7.25
N ILE A 127 5.17 4.79 8.47
CA ILE A 127 6.08 5.79 9.01
C ILE A 127 7.49 5.16 9.01
N SER A 128 8.42 5.77 8.28
CA SER A 128 9.79 5.30 8.15
C SER A 128 10.74 6.33 8.78
N TYR A 129 11.43 5.94 9.85
CA TYR A 129 12.51 6.72 10.45
C TYR A 129 13.82 6.28 9.77
N LEU A 130 14.48 7.22 9.11
CA LEU A 130 15.60 7.01 8.20
C LEU A 130 16.84 7.77 8.67
N CYS A 131 17.95 7.07 8.72
CA CYS A 131 19.32 7.58 8.78
C CYS A 131 20.22 6.45 8.24
N ASP A 132 21.35 6.18 8.89
CA ASP A 132 22.20 5.02 8.62
C ASP A 132 21.47 3.69 8.86
N ARG A 133 20.36 3.74 9.61
CA ARG A 133 19.43 2.63 9.82
C ARG A 133 18.03 3.08 9.42
N ARG A 134 17.21 2.10 9.06
CA ARG A 134 15.80 2.28 8.73
C ARG A 134 14.91 1.55 9.73
N LYS A 135 13.95 2.26 10.32
CA LYS A 135 12.89 1.69 11.16
C LYS A 135 11.54 2.00 10.53
N ASP A 136 10.80 0.97 10.15
CA ASP A 136 9.46 1.10 9.58
C ASP A 136 8.41 0.74 10.62
N MET A 137 7.35 1.56 10.70
CA MET A 137 6.16 1.32 11.51
C MET A 137 4.92 1.42 10.63
N LEU A 138 3.99 0.48 10.85
CA LEU A 138 2.67 0.50 10.23
C LEU A 138 1.66 1.03 11.23
N ARG A 139 0.80 1.96 10.80
CA ARG A 139 -0.23 2.56 11.63
C ARG A 139 -1.56 2.56 10.89
N SER A 140 -2.62 2.14 11.57
CA SER A 140 -3.99 2.28 11.10
C SER A 140 -4.71 3.32 11.95
N ILE A 141 -5.23 4.37 11.33
CA ILE A 141 -5.92 5.46 12.04
C ILE A 141 -7.26 5.74 11.38
N GLY A 142 -8.32 5.59 12.16
CA GLY A 142 -9.68 5.96 11.82
C GLY A 142 -10.04 7.34 12.36
N MET A 143 -10.83 8.09 11.61
CA MET A 143 -11.47 9.32 12.07
C MET A 143 -12.97 9.23 11.84
N ASN A 144 -13.75 9.42 12.89
CA ASN A 144 -15.18 9.56 12.76
C ASN A 144 -15.51 10.90 12.09
N LEU A 145 -16.22 10.86 10.96
CA LEU A 145 -16.50 12.05 10.16
C LEU A 145 -17.69 12.88 10.67
N ILE A 146 -18.35 12.47 11.76
CA ILE A 146 -19.38 13.26 12.43
C ILE A 146 -18.77 14.12 13.54
N ASN A 147 -18.09 13.49 14.50
CA ASN A 147 -17.58 14.17 15.70
C ASN A 147 -16.07 14.48 15.63
N GLY A 148 -15.33 13.89 14.70
CA GLY A 148 -13.90 14.08 14.54
C GLY A 148 -13.01 13.26 15.48
N THR A 149 -13.56 12.29 16.21
CA THR A 149 -12.76 11.42 17.11
C THR A 149 -11.80 10.57 16.29
N LEU A 150 -10.56 10.46 16.76
CA LEU A 150 -9.54 9.59 16.18
C LEU A 150 -9.51 8.25 16.92
N LEU A 151 -9.31 7.16 16.18
CA LEU A 151 -9.14 5.81 16.69
C LEU A 151 -7.86 5.22 16.10
N GLU A 152 -6.90 4.90 16.95
CA GLU A 152 -5.73 4.11 16.55
C GLU A 152 -6.10 2.63 16.43
N GLY A 153 -5.36 1.89 15.60
CA GLY A 153 -5.62 0.45 15.42
C GLY A 153 -6.96 0.17 14.73
N PHE A 154 -7.50 1.13 13.96
CA PHE A 154 -8.84 1.01 13.37
C PHE A 154 -9.02 -0.28 12.55
N HIS A 155 -8.03 -0.64 11.73
CA HIS A 155 -8.08 -1.87 10.96
C HIS A 155 -8.01 -3.13 11.84
N ASP A 156 -7.19 -3.09 12.89
CA ASP A 156 -7.04 -4.21 13.82
C ASP A 156 -8.36 -4.44 14.57
N GLU A 157 -9.02 -3.38 15.03
CA GLU A 157 -10.37 -3.42 15.62
C GLU A 157 -11.41 -4.04 14.68
N LEU A 158 -11.36 -3.73 13.38
CA LEU A 158 -12.26 -4.33 12.39
C LEU A 158 -12.06 -5.85 12.26
N VAL A 159 -10.81 -6.29 12.32
CA VAL A 159 -10.43 -7.69 12.17
C VAL A 159 -10.72 -8.47 13.46
N GLU A 160 -10.33 -7.96 14.61
CA GLU A 160 -10.51 -8.60 15.91
C GLU A 160 -11.98 -8.80 16.28
N LYS A 161 -12.84 -7.84 15.90
CA LYS A 161 -14.30 -7.92 16.11
C LYS A 161 -15.04 -8.68 15.01
N GLU A 162 -14.32 -9.22 14.02
CA GLU A 162 -14.87 -9.96 12.87
C GLU A 162 -16.05 -9.22 12.19
N ILE A 163 -15.90 -7.90 12.01
CA ILE A 163 -16.99 -7.06 11.52
C ILE A 163 -17.31 -7.43 10.07
N SER A 164 -18.54 -7.89 9.84
CA SER A 164 -19.03 -8.20 8.49
C SER A 164 -19.20 -6.92 7.69
N LEU A 165 -18.53 -6.81 6.55
CA LEU A 165 -18.55 -5.64 5.67
C LEU A 165 -19.08 -5.99 4.27
N ALA A 166 -19.87 -5.10 3.70
CA ALA A 166 -20.43 -5.19 2.37
C ALA A 166 -20.10 -3.95 1.52
N THR A 167 -20.08 -4.11 0.20
CA THR A 167 -19.85 -3.00 -0.75
C THR A 167 -21.13 -2.19 -1.04
N LYS A 168 -22.30 -2.74 -0.69
CA LYS A 168 -23.61 -2.10 -0.82
C LYS A 168 -24.20 -1.82 0.55
N ILE A 169 -25.02 -0.78 0.63
CA ILE A 169 -25.79 -0.46 1.83
C ILE A 169 -26.77 -1.62 2.08
N PRO A 170 -26.79 -2.22 3.28
CA PRO A 170 -27.75 -3.26 3.62
C PRO A 170 -29.20 -2.77 3.60
N ASP A 171 -30.14 -3.69 3.49
CA ASP A 171 -31.56 -3.38 3.53
C ASP A 171 -31.95 -2.69 4.84
N PHE A 172 -32.84 -1.70 4.75
CA PHE A 172 -33.30 -0.88 5.87
C PHE A 172 -32.17 -0.17 6.66
N ALA A 173 -31.00 0.01 6.06
CA ALA A 173 -29.92 0.83 6.63
C ALA A 173 -29.87 2.22 5.98
N PHE A 174 -29.45 3.23 6.75
CA PHE A 174 -29.19 4.58 6.24
C PHE A 174 -27.85 5.10 6.75
N THR A 175 -27.25 5.99 5.97
CA THR A 175 -25.95 6.61 6.29
C THR A 175 -26.13 8.01 6.84
N PHE A 176 -25.41 8.35 7.90
CA PHE A 176 -25.28 9.74 8.31
C PHE A 176 -24.44 10.55 7.32
N THR A 177 -24.86 11.79 7.09
CA THR A 177 -24.08 12.76 6.31
C THR A 177 -22.81 13.14 7.09
N PRO A 178 -21.61 12.96 6.49
CA PRO A 178 -20.37 13.41 7.08
C PRO A 178 -20.38 14.92 7.37
N MET A 179 -20.04 15.34 8.59
CA MET A 179 -19.80 16.76 8.88
C MET A 179 -18.42 17.19 8.40
N PHE A 180 -17.44 16.29 8.44
CA PHE A 180 -16.10 16.49 7.95
C PHE A 180 -15.89 15.78 6.61
N LYS A 181 -15.27 16.47 5.66
CA LYS A 181 -14.82 15.84 4.41
C LYS A 181 -13.55 15.01 4.62
N PRO A 182 -13.31 13.95 3.81
CA PRO A 182 -12.10 13.13 3.90
C PRO A 182 -10.79 13.91 3.89
N GLU A 183 -10.69 15.01 3.13
CA GLU A 183 -9.48 15.85 3.08
C GLU A 183 -9.16 16.49 4.44
N SER A 184 -10.20 16.85 5.19
CA SER A 184 -10.04 17.31 6.58
C SER A 184 -9.54 16.18 7.48
N GLY A 185 -10.00 14.95 7.23
CA GLY A 185 -9.52 13.74 7.91
C GLY A 185 -8.04 13.49 7.68
N ILE A 186 -7.56 13.59 6.44
CA ILE A 186 -6.13 13.46 6.12
C ILE A 186 -5.31 14.47 6.92
N ARG A 187 -5.73 15.74 6.96
CA ARG A 187 -5.02 16.80 7.69
C ARG A 187 -5.00 16.53 9.21
N ARG A 188 -6.13 16.10 9.79
CA ARG A 188 -6.20 15.80 11.23
C ARG A 188 -5.36 14.59 11.62
N ILE A 189 -5.42 13.52 10.82
CA ILE A 189 -4.58 12.33 11.02
C ILE A 189 -3.10 12.69 10.90
N ARG A 190 -2.73 13.53 9.91
CA ARG A 190 -1.35 14.04 9.80
C ARG A 190 -0.91 14.78 11.05
N GLN A 191 -1.68 15.77 11.51
CA GLN A 191 -1.36 16.55 12.71
C GLN A 191 -1.26 15.67 13.96
N TYR A 192 -2.08 14.63 14.05
CA TYR A 192 -2.03 13.66 15.12
C TYR A 192 -0.70 12.89 15.11
N ILE A 193 -0.29 12.37 13.96
CA ILE A 193 0.98 11.65 13.78
C ILE A 193 2.18 12.58 14.04
N GLU A 194 2.15 13.81 13.53
CA GLU A 194 3.23 14.79 13.76
C GLU A 194 3.40 15.07 15.25
N LYS A 195 2.30 15.24 15.99
CA LYS A 195 2.34 15.42 17.46
C LYS A 195 2.88 14.19 18.20
N ASP A 196 2.55 13.00 17.73
CA ASP A 196 3.03 11.74 18.28
C ASP A 196 4.55 11.62 18.09
N ILE A 197 5.02 11.81 16.84
CA ILE A 197 6.43 11.84 16.48
C ILE A 197 7.20 12.89 17.28
N MET A 198 6.64 14.08 17.51
CA MET A 198 7.31 15.11 18.30
C MET A 198 7.55 14.71 19.76
N LYS A 199 6.72 13.81 20.32
CA LYS A 199 6.84 13.30 21.69
C LYS A 199 7.74 12.08 21.80
N ASP A 200 8.00 11.39 20.69
CA ASP A 200 8.88 10.22 20.65
C ASP A 200 10.32 10.56 21.08
N ASP A 201 11.06 9.50 21.42
CA ASP A 201 12.50 9.59 21.66
C ASP A 201 13.28 9.84 20.35
N HIS A 202 13.99 10.98 20.29
CA HIS A 202 14.83 11.40 19.16
C HIS A 202 16.32 11.11 19.37
N SER A 203 16.67 10.23 20.32
CA SER A 203 18.04 9.79 20.57
C SER A 203 18.73 9.24 19.32
N TRP A 204 17.96 8.56 18.46
CA TRP A 204 18.43 8.01 17.18
C TRP A 204 18.97 9.10 16.24
N ALA A 205 18.24 10.20 16.09
CA ALA A 205 18.60 11.32 15.22
C ALA A 205 19.84 12.05 15.74
N THR A 206 19.91 12.21 17.07
CA THR A 206 21.07 12.81 17.74
C THR A 206 22.32 11.97 17.55
N SER A 207 22.19 10.64 17.70
CA SER A 207 23.31 9.70 17.52
C SER A 207 23.76 9.59 16.06
N ALA A 208 22.84 9.70 15.10
CA ALA A 208 23.17 9.78 13.68
C ALA A 208 23.96 11.05 13.36
N ARG A 209 23.53 12.22 13.86
CA ARG A 209 24.25 13.49 13.67
C ARG A 209 25.67 13.48 14.26
N LYS A 210 25.86 12.86 15.43
CA LYS A 210 27.20 12.71 16.03
C LYS A 210 28.14 11.89 15.13
N ARG A 211 27.63 10.78 14.58
CA ARG A 211 28.40 9.93 13.66
C ARG A 211 28.69 10.63 12.34
N TRP A 212 27.71 11.36 11.81
CA TRP A 212 27.89 12.20 10.63
C TRP A 212 29.03 13.21 10.84
N GLN A 213 29.03 13.94 11.95
CA GLN A 213 30.08 14.92 12.24
C GLN A 213 31.48 14.28 12.35
N ALA A 214 31.58 13.08 12.93
CA ALA A 214 32.84 12.35 13.01
C ALA A 214 33.36 11.95 11.61
N ASP A 215 32.49 11.39 10.77
CA ASP A 215 32.85 10.97 9.41
C ASP A 215 33.12 12.18 8.49
N GLU A 216 32.39 13.28 8.66
CA GLU A 216 32.62 14.53 7.93
C GLU A 216 33.95 15.16 8.32
N SER A 217 34.28 15.17 9.62
CA SER A 217 35.57 15.68 10.10
C SER A 217 36.73 14.82 9.59
N LEU A 218 36.54 13.51 9.51
CA LEU A 218 37.52 12.59 8.93
C LEU A 218 37.69 12.87 7.44
N LEU A 219 36.59 13.05 6.70
CA LEU A 219 36.63 13.43 5.29
C LEU A 219 37.40 14.73 5.10
N ASP A 220 37.05 15.77 5.86
CA ASP A 220 37.70 17.08 5.80
C ASP A 220 39.21 17.00 6.08
N SER A 221 39.65 16.10 6.98
CA SER A 221 41.07 15.91 7.31
C SER A 221 41.93 15.48 6.11
N PHE A 222 41.35 14.79 5.11
CA PHE A 222 42.07 14.38 3.89
C PHE A 222 42.24 15.52 2.87
N TYR A 223 41.49 16.62 3.02
CA TYR A 223 41.45 17.74 2.06
C TYR A 223 41.83 19.09 2.70
N VAL A 224 42.51 19.10 3.85
CA VAL A 224 42.89 20.34 4.58
C VAL A 224 43.81 21.23 3.75
N ASP A 225 44.79 20.63 3.05
CA ASP A 225 45.82 21.36 2.31
C ASP A 225 45.43 21.66 0.85
N ILE A 226 44.17 21.44 0.49
CA ILE A 226 43.65 21.61 -0.88
C ILE A 226 42.74 22.84 -0.92
N GLU A 227 43.22 23.94 -1.50
CA GLU A 227 42.44 25.19 -1.62
C GLU A 227 41.16 25.00 -2.46
N GLU A 228 41.28 24.31 -3.60
CA GLU A 228 40.13 24.00 -4.46
C GLU A 228 39.76 22.52 -4.35
N LYS A 229 38.73 22.23 -3.55
CA LYS A 229 38.30 20.86 -3.28
C LYS A 229 37.83 20.17 -4.57
N PRO A 230 38.31 18.95 -4.86
CA PRO A 230 37.93 18.25 -6.08
C PRO A 230 36.47 17.79 -6.01
N GLU A 231 35.87 17.51 -7.17
CA GLU A 231 34.48 17.04 -7.29
C GLU A 231 34.17 15.82 -6.40
N ARG A 232 35.15 14.91 -6.25
CA ARG A 232 35.04 13.72 -5.39
C ARG A 232 34.70 14.06 -3.94
N TYR A 233 35.26 15.15 -3.39
CA TYR A 233 34.95 15.60 -2.04
C TYR A 233 33.46 15.92 -1.89
N TYR A 234 32.88 16.63 -2.87
CA TYR A 234 31.46 17.01 -2.83
C TYR A 234 30.55 15.79 -2.99
N ILE A 235 30.92 14.83 -3.84
CA ILE A 235 30.18 13.57 -4.00
C ILE A 235 30.19 12.77 -2.68
N GLU A 236 31.34 12.63 -2.04
CA GLU A 236 31.45 11.93 -0.75
C GLU A 236 30.70 12.65 0.37
N LYS A 237 30.77 13.99 0.40
CA LYS A 237 30.02 14.81 1.36
C LYS A 237 28.51 14.66 1.18
N GLU A 238 28.03 14.61 -0.06
CA GLU A 238 26.63 14.35 -0.36
C GLU A 238 26.22 12.92 0.00
N ALA A 239 27.10 11.93 -0.21
CA ALA A 239 26.87 10.56 0.21
C ALA A 239 26.74 10.45 1.74
N LEU A 240 27.60 11.12 2.51
CA LEU A 240 27.50 11.20 3.97
C LEU A 240 26.18 11.84 4.42
N LYS A 241 25.76 12.92 3.75
CA LYS A 241 24.45 13.53 4.00
C LYS A 241 23.31 12.54 3.76
N ASN A 242 23.27 11.92 2.59
CA ASN A 242 22.22 10.95 2.24
C ASN A 242 22.17 9.75 3.19
N GLN A 243 23.33 9.35 3.73
CA GLN A 243 23.43 8.24 4.67
C GLN A 243 22.99 8.62 6.09
N TYR A 244 23.41 9.78 6.61
CA TYR A 244 23.23 10.10 8.03
C TYR A 244 22.14 11.12 8.34
N GLU A 245 21.68 11.90 7.36
CA GLU A 245 20.64 12.92 7.57
C GLU A 245 19.37 12.28 8.14
N PRO A 246 18.99 12.59 9.39
CA PRO A 246 17.79 12.02 10.00
C PRO A 246 16.54 12.53 9.28
N LYS A 247 15.76 11.63 8.71
CA LYS A 247 14.53 11.94 8.00
C LYS A 247 13.40 11.02 8.48
N ILE A 248 12.19 11.57 8.56
CA ILE A 248 11.00 10.76 8.78
C ILE A 248 10.13 10.87 7.52
N GLU A 249 9.81 9.73 6.92
CA GLU A 249 8.93 9.63 5.77
C GLU A 249 7.58 9.04 6.18
N ILE A 250 6.50 9.73 5.86
CA ILE A 250 5.14 9.25 6.07
C ILE A 250 4.52 8.98 4.70
N SER A 251 4.11 7.73 4.48
CA SER A 251 3.49 7.30 3.23
C SER A 251 2.13 6.67 3.51
N ILE A 252 1.12 7.06 2.74
CA ILE A 252 -0.20 6.43 2.78
C ILE A 252 -0.11 5.13 1.97
N ILE A 253 -0.51 4.02 2.59
CA ILE A 253 -0.58 2.70 1.94
C ILE A 253 -1.90 2.57 1.20
N ASN A 254 -3.00 2.83 1.91
CA ASN A 254 -4.35 2.90 1.39
C ASN A 254 -5.25 3.66 2.36
N GLY A 255 -6.47 3.96 1.93
CA GLY A 255 -7.50 4.53 2.77
C GLY A 255 -8.86 3.91 2.50
N GLY A 256 -9.85 4.29 3.29
CA GLY A 256 -11.21 3.86 3.04
C GLY A 256 -12.24 4.62 3.83
N LEU A 257 -13.49 4.54 3.37
CA LEU A 257 -14.66 5.07 4.06
C LEU A 257 -15.53 3.92 4.52
N PHE A 258 -15.69 3.80 5.83
CA PHE A 258 -16.40 2.72 6.49
C PHE A 258 -17.65 3.30 7.15
N TYR A 259 -18.81 2.72 6.86
CA TYR A 259 -20.08 3.11 7.46
C TYR A 259 -20.48 2.05 8.47
N LEU A 260 -20.32 2.37 9.74
CA LEU A 260 -20.42 1.41 10.84
C LEU A 260 -21.48 1.88 11.85
N THR A 261 -22.16 0.94 12.49
CA THR A 261 -23.07 1.25 13.59
C THR A 261 -22.33 1.86 14.78
N LYS A 262 -23.02 2.66 15.58
CA LYS A 262 -22.40 3.39 16.70
C LYS A 262 -21.72 2.47 17.71
N SER A 263 -22.29 1.30 17.97
CA SER A 263 -21.76 0.31 18.93
C SER A 263 -20.63 -0.55 18.37
N CYS A 264 -20.29 -0.41 17.08
CA CYS A 264 -19.34 -1.29 16.41
C CYS A 264 -17.89 -1.10 16.90
N LEU A 265 -17.48 0.17 17.08
CA LEU A 265 -16.10 0.56 17.41
C LEU A 265 -15.95 1.18 18.81
N LEU A 266 -17.02 1.17 19.60
CA LEU A 266 -16.93 1.52 21.01
C LEU A 266 -16.47 0.29 21.80
N ALA A 267 -15.53 0.50 22.72
CA ALA A 267 -15.24 -0.44 23.80
C ALA A 267 -16.36 -0.37 24.86
#